data_AF-C4V6X8-F1
#
_entry.id   AF-C4V6X8-F1
#
_cell.length_a   1.000
_cell.length_b   1.000
_cell.length_c   1.000
_cell.angle_alpha   90.00
_cell.angle_beta   90.00
_cell.angle_gamma   90.00
#
_symmetry.space_group_name_H-M   'P 1'
#
loop_
_entity.id
_entity.type
_entity.pdbx_description
1 polymer ?
#
loop_
_entity_poly.entity_id
_entity_poly.type
_entity_poly.pdbx_seq_one_letter_code
_entity_poly.pdbx_strand_id
1 'polypeptide(L)'
;MEEENVQNQAISQAAEVEKKVTEQITNIENSKLASNLPTDVQSLHITDIIKLIFFTGIVNFFPLFLIFGTEFSSKFDFLRKILHLFFITFFVGSMLVTMCCFISGAQEIYKFVVVVMFCKDVLGAILLLMFSTTSLTNLVFAFLYLAYILIQDLALLYYMGIYLKRLQSDKYDDYGVKIVRKEQEKV
;
A
#
# COMPACT_ATOMS: atom_id res chain seq x y z
N MET A 1 32.73 -27.82 4.24
CA MET A 1 33.61 -26.64 4.11
C MET A 1 33.16 -25.69 2.99
N GLU A 2 32.70 -26.15 1.82
CA GLU A 2 32.13 -25.27 0.79
C GLU A 2 30.73 -24.71 1.14
N GLU A 3 29.84 -25.52 1.73
CA GLU A 3 28.47 -25.09 2.09
C GLU A 3 28.44 -24.02 3.20
N GLU A 4 29.38 -24.08 4.14
CA GLU A 4 29.52 -23.12 5.25
C GLU A 4 29.95 -21.73 4.74
N ASN A 5 30.68 -21.67 3.62
CA ASN A 5 31.18 -20.44 3.03
C ASN A 5 30.09 -19.72 2.21
N VAL A 6 29.25 -20.49 1.51
CA VAL A 6 28.08 -19.97 0.78
C VAL A 6 27.01 -19.46 1.74
N GLN A 7 26.78 -20.16 2.86
CA GLN A 7 25.82 -19.75 3.88
C GLN A 7 26.27 -18.46 4.60
N ASN A 8 27.57 -18.33 4.91
CA ASN A 8 28.12 -17.10 5.49
C ASN A 8 28.11 -15.90 4.53
N GLN A 9 28.28 -16.13 3.22
CA GLN A 9 28.10 -15.08 2.20
C GLN A 9 26.65 -14.66 2.04
N ALA A 10 25.69 -15.59 2.11
CA ALA A 10 24.28 -15.26 2.03
C ALA A 10 23.81 -14.45 3.26
N ILE A 11 24.30 -14.79 4.45
CA ILE A 11 24.01 -14.06 5.69
C ILE A 11 24.63 -12.65 5.67
N SER A 12 25.86 -12.51 5.16
CA SER A 12 26.50 -11.19 5.07
C SER A 12 25.81 -10.28 4.04
N GLN A 13 25.37 -10.83 2.91
CA GLN A 13 24.58 -10.10 1.91
C GLN A 13 23.21 -9.71 2.45
N ALA A 14 22.52 -10.58 3.18
CA ALA A 14 21.24 -10.27 3.81
C ALA A 14 21.37 -9.13 4.84
N ALA A 15 22.42 -9.16 5.68
CA ALA A 15 22.71 -8.11 6.65
C ALA A 15 23.05 -6.77 5.97
N GLU A 16 23.76 -6.80 4.84
CA GLU A 16 24.07 -5.60 4.07
C GLU A 16 22.83 -4.99 3.40
N VAL A 17 21.89 -5.84 2.95
CA VAL A 17 20.59 -5.41 2.43
C VAL A 17 19.71 -4.85 3.52
N GLU A 18 19.61 -5.51 4.69
CA GLU A 18 18.87 -4.99 5.85
C GLU A 18 19.41 -3.64 6.28
N LYS A 19 20.74 -3.48 6.31
CA LYS A 19 21.37 -2.20 6.65
C LYS A 19 21.02 -1.11 5.63
N LYS A 20 21.08 -1.40 4.33
CA LYS A 20 20.71 -0.46 3.27
C LYS A 20 19.23 -0.09 3.32
N VAL A 21 18.34 -1.05 3.59
CA VAL A 21 16.91 -0.82 3.75
C VAL A 21 16.65 0.05 4.99
N THR A 22 17.32 -0.24 6.10
CA THR A 22 17.18 0.55 7.34
C THR A 22 17.70 1.98 7.17
N GLU A 23 18.84 2.16 6.49
CA GLU A 23 19.39 3.47 6.13
C GLU A 23 18.46 4.23 5.18
N GLN A 24 17.88 3.56 4.18
CA GLN A 24 16.89 4.18 3.28
C GLN A 24 15.63 4.60 4.02
N ILE A 25 15.10 3.78 4.93
CA ILE A 25 13.95 4.13 5.75
C ILE A 25 14.28 5.35 6.63
N THR A 26 15.47 5.38 7.23
CA THR A 26 15.92 6.51 8.07
C THR A 26 16.09 7.80 7.24
N ASN A 27 16.63 7.69 6.02
CA ASN A 27 16.78 8.81 5.10
C ASN A 27 15.42 9.32 4.58
N ILE A 28 14.45 8.42 4.40
CA ILE A 28 13.08 8.77 4.05
C ILE A 28 12.41 9.48 5.24
N GLU A 29 12.51 8.94 6.46
CA GLU A 29 12.00 9.55 7.70
C GLU A 29 12.58 10.95 7.96
N ASN A 30 13.85 11.18 7.60
CA ASN A 30 14.53 12.49 7.73
C ASN A 30 14.37 13.41 6.51
N SER A 31 13.67 12.97 5.45
CA SER A 31 13.46 13.79 4.26
C SER A 31 12.48 14.94 4.54
N LYS A 32 12.63 16.07 3.82
CA LYS A 32 11.67 17.20 3.87
C LYS A 32 10.22 16.80 3.55
N LEU A 33 10.03 15.66 2.89
CA LEU A 33 8.73 15.12 2.52
C LEU A 33 8.11 14.38 3.71
N ALA A 34 8.91 13.61 4.46
CA ALA A 34 8.47 12.95 5.68
C ALA A 34 8.39 13.88 6.90
N SER A 35 9.15 14.97 6.97
CA SER A 35 9.03 15.94 8.07
C SER A 35 7.67 16.64 8.11
N ASN A 36 6.97 16.68 6.97
CA ASN A 36 5.61 17.21 6.85
C ASN A 36 4.54 16.13 7.00
N LEU A 37 4.92 14.85 6.97
CA LEU A 37 4.04 13.74 7.29
C LEU A 37 4.08 13.55 8.81
N PRO A 38 2.94 13.63 9.51
CA PRO A 38 2.90 13.37 10.93
C PRO A 38 3.31 11.91 11.20
N THR A 39 4.57 11.71 11.58
CA THR A 39 5.13 10.42 12.00
C THR A 39 4.85 10.16 13.48
N ASP A 40 4.69 11.23 14.25
CA ASP A 40 4.35 11.20 15.68
C ASP A 40 2.85 11.42 15.88
N VAL A 41 2.08 10.43 15.43
CA VAL A 41 0.63 10.38 15.67
C VAL A 41 0.40 9.89 17.11
N GLN A 42 0.69 10.73 18.10
CA GLN A 42 0.57 10.36 19.52
C GLN A 42 -0.90 10.21 19.99
N SER A 43 -1.86 10.79 19.26
CA SER A 43 -3.28 10.82 19.65
C SER A 43 -4.21 10.05 18.72
N LEU A 44 -3.72 9.51 17.61
CA LEU A 44 -4.52 8.80 16.61
C LEU A 44 -3.90 7.43 16.42
N HIS A 45 -4.65 6.37 16.73
CA HIS A 45 -4.15 5.03 16.52
C HIS A 45 -3.91 4.82 15.02
N ILE A 46 -2.75 4.26 14.66
CA ILE A 46 -2.46 3.92 13.25
C ILE A 46 -3.54 3.00 12.70
N THR A 47 -4.13 2.16 13.55
CA THR A 47 -5.28 1.31 13.21
C THR A 47 -6.48 2.12 12.72
N ASP A 48 -6.73 3.32 13.26
CA ASP A 48 -7.85 4.18 12.84
C ASP A 48 -7.57 4.89 11.52
N ILE A 49 -6.32 5.29 11.28
CA ILE A 49 -5.87 5.81 9.99
C ILE A 49 -5.99 4.74 8.90
N ILE A 50 -5.53 3.52 9.18
CA ILE A 50 -5.65 2.39 8.24
C ILE A 50 -7.11 2.07 7.95
N LYS A 51 -7.98 2.02 8.97
CA LYS A 51 -9.43 1.83 8.78
C LYS A 51 -10.06 2.91 7.91
N LEU A 52 -9.72 4.18 8.15
CA LEU A 52 -10.23 5.30 7.36
C LEU A 52 -9.82 5.16 5.89
N ILE A 53 -8.53 4.90 5.64
CA ILE A 53 -8.00 4.74 4.28
C ILE A 53 -8.64 3.53 3.58
N PHE A 54 -8.76 2.40 4.30
CA PHE A 54 -9.44 1.20 3.79
C PHE A 54 -10.90 1.47 3.42
N PHE A 55 -11.64 2.17 4.29
CA PHE A 55 -13.03 2.55 4.04
C PHE A 55 -13.14 3.48 2.83
N THR A 56 -12.26 4.48 2.71
CA THR A 56 -12.21 5.33 1.52
C THR A 56 -11.89 4.54 0.25
N GLY A 57 -11.06 3.50 0.34
CA GLY A 57 -10.80 2.57 -0.76
C GLY A 57 -12.08 1.87 -1.25
N ILE A 58 -12.91 1.36 -0.33
CA ILE A 58 -14.20 0.75 -0.68
C ILE A 58 -15.13 1.77 -1.36
N VAL A 59 -15.20 2.99 -0.82
CA VAL A 59 -16.04 4.05 -1.40
C VAL A 59 -15.57 4.41 -2.81
N ASN A 60 -14.26 4.48 -3.03
CA ASN A 60 -13.66 4.84 -4.32
C ASN A 60 -13.73 3.74 -5.38
N PHE A 61 -14.07 2.50 -4.99
CA PHE A 61 -14.31 1.40 -5.91
C PHE A 61 -15.49 1.67 -6.86
N PHE A 62 -16.62 2.13 -6.31
CA PHE A 62 -17.86 2.27 -7.09
C PHE A 62 -17.71 3.24 -8.27
N PRO A 63 -17.10 4.43 -8.13
CA PRO A 63 -16.86 5.29 -9.27
C PRO A 63 -15.95 4.66 -10.32
N LEU A 64 -14.89 3.93 -9.94
CA LEU A 64 -14.02 3.24 -10.91
C LEU A 64 -14.76 2.13 -11.66
N PHE A 65 -15.58 1.35 -10.95
CA PHE A 65 -16.42 0.32 -11.55
C PHE A 65 -17.37 0.91 -12.60
N LEU A 66 -17.96 2.08 -12.32
CA LEU A 66 -18.86 2.76 -13.27
C LEU A 66 -18.10 3.36 -14.47
N ILE A 67 -16.95 3.99 -14.22
CA ILE A 67 -16.09 4.56 -15.28
C ILE A 67 -15.61 3.46 -16.22
N PHE A 68 -15.19 2.31 -15.70
CA PHE A 68 -14.68 1.21 -16.51
C PHE A 68 -15.76 0.27 -17.05
N GLY A 69 -16.93 0.22 -16.40
CA GLY A 69 -18.04 -0.69 -16.74
C GLY A 69 -19.01 -0.18 -17.81
N THR A 70 -18.93 1.09 -18.19
CA THR A 70 -19.74 1.63 -19.30
C THR A 70 -19.34 0.97 -20.63
N GLU A 71 -20.32 0.56 -21.44
CA GLU A 71 -20.08 -0.07 -22.75
C GLU A 71 -19.58 0.95 -23.77
N PHE A 72 -18.54 0.59 -24.53
CA PHE A 72 -18.04 1.44 -25.61
C PHE A 72 -18.10 0.69 -26.92
N SER A 73 -18.65 1.36 -27.94
CA SER A 73 -18.69 0.89 -29.33
C SER A 73 -17.28 0.89 -29.93
N SER A 74 -16.47 -0.08 -29.53
CA SER A 74 -15.07 -0.23 -29.93
C SER A 74 -14.78 -1.67 -30.34
N LYS A 75 -13.88 -1.84 -31.31
CA LYS A 75 -13.37 -3.17 -31.73
C LYS A 75 -12.67 -3.93 -30.57
N PHE A 76 -12.32 -3.24 -29.49
CA PHE A 76 -11.65 -3.80 -28.32
C PHE A 76 -12.56 -4.04 -27.11
N ASP A 77 -13.89 -3.97 -27.28
CA ASP A 77 -14.83 -4.07 -26.15
C ASP A 77 -14.73 -5.42 -25.40
N PHE A 78 -14.45 -6.52 -26.11
CA PHE A 78 -14.21 -7.83 -25.50
C PHE A 78 -12.95 -7.85 -24.60
N LEU A 79 -11.82 -7.33 -25.12
CA LEU A 79 -10.57 -7.25 -24.36
C LEU A 79 -10.74 -6.35 -23.13
N ARG A 80 -11.47 -5.24 -23.28
CA ARG A 80 -11.78 -4.31 -22.19
C ARG A 80 -12.65 -4.97 -21.11
N LYS A 81 -13.67 -5.75 -21.49
CA LYS A 81 -14.50 -6.53 -20.54
C LYS A 81 -13.66 -7.52 -19.73
N ILE A 82 -12.71 -8.21 -20.37
CA ILE A 82 -11.76 -9.10 -19.68
C ILE A 82 -10.86 -8.32 -18.71
N LEU A 83 -10.24 -7.23 -19.18
CA LEU A 83 -9.37 -6.41 -18.33
C LEU A 83 -10.12 -5.78 -17.17
N HIS A 84 -11.39 -5.40 -17.36
CA HIS A 84 -12.26 -4.90 -16.30
C HIS A 84 -12.56 -5.99 -15.26
N LEU A 85 -12.83 -7.23 -15.68
CA LEU A 85 -13.00 -8.35 -14.76
C LEU A 85 -11.73 -8.62 -13.94
N PHE A 86 -10.56 -8.60 -14.58
CA PHE A 86 -9.29 -8.70 -13.87
C PHE A 86 -9.10 -7.55 -12.90
N PHE A 87 -9.36 -6.31 -13.32
CA PHE A 87 -9.29 -5.14 -12.44
C PHE A 87 -10.16 -5.32 -11.18
N ILE A 88 -11.42 -5.76 -11.32
CA ILE A 88 -12.31 -6.05 -10.18
C ILE A 88 -11.71 -7.13 -9.29
N THR A 89 -11.18 -8.20 -9.89
CA THR A 89 -10.59 -9.33 -9.15
C THR A 89 -9.37 -8.88 -8.35
N PHE A 90 -8.48 -8.10 -8.96
CA PHE A 90 -7.30 -7.54 -8.31
C PHE A 90 -7.68 -6.51 -7.24
N PHE A 91 -8.73 -5.71 -7.46
CA PHE A 91 -9.21 -4.74 -6.49
C PHE A 91 -9.80 -5.41 -5.25
N VAL A 92 -10.74 -6.35 -5.44
CA VAL A 92 -11.36 -7.07 -4.33
C VAL A 92 -10.32 -7.95 -3.64
N GLY A 93 -9.46 -8.61 -4.41
CA GLY A 93 -8.34 -9.39 -3.89
C GLY A 93 -7.38 -8.55 -3.05
N SER A 94 -6.95 -7.37 -3.52
CA SER A 94 -6.07 -6.50 -2.75
C SER A 94 -6.71 -6.05 -1.45
N MET A 95 -8.00 -5.71 -1.46
CA MET A 95 -8.74 -5.34 -0.25
C MET A 95 -8.79 -6.50 0.76
N LEU A 96 -9.17 -7.70 0.33
CA LEU A 96 -9.23 -8.87 1.21
C LEU A 96 -7.87 -9.23 1.79
N VAL A 97 -6.83 -9.25 0.95
CA VAL A 97 -5.46 -9.57 1.38
C VAL A 97 -4.93 -8.51 2.33
N THR A 98 -5.20 -7.22 2.06
CA THR A 98 -4.80 -6.12 2.95
C THR A 98 -5.49 -6.23 4.31
N MET A 99 -6.79 -6.56 4.31
CA MET A 99 -7.56 -6.79 5.54
C MET A 99 -7.00 -7.98 6.33
N CYS A 100 -6.68 -9.10 5.65
CA CYS A 100 -6.03 -10.24 6.28
C CYS A 100 -4.66 -9.87 6.86
N CYS A 101 -3.83 -9.14 6.12
CA CYS A 101 -2.52 -8.67 6.59
C CYS A 101 -2.65 -7.76 7.83
N PHE A 102 -3.64 -6.87 7.83
CA PHE A 102 -3.93 -6.00 8.97
C PHE A 102 -4.38 -6.77 10.23
N ILE A 103 -5.32 -7.72 10.08
CA ILE A 103 -5.86 -8.49 11.21
C ILE A 103 -4.84 -9.48 11.77
N SER A 104 -4.09 -10.15 10.89
CA SER A 104 -3.14 -11.21 11.30
C SER A 104 -1.76 -10.68 11.70
N GLY A 105 -1.43 -9.42 11.36
CA GLY A 105 -0.07 -8.89 11.49
C GLY A 105 0.96 -9.63 10.62
N ALA A 106 0.51 -10.42 9.63
CA ALA A 106 1.38 -11.28 8.84
C ALA A 106 2.18 -10.48 7.81
N GLN A 107 3.45 -10.26 8.09
CA GLN A 107 4.37 -9.49 7.24
C GLN A 107 4.69 -10.14 5.91
N GLU A 108 4.69 -11.48 5.83
CA GLU A 108 4.95 -12.17 4.56
C GLU A 108 3.88 -11.87 3.50
N ILE A 109 2.66 -11.59 3.94
CA ILE A 109 1.53 -11.23 3.08
C ILE A 109 1.69 -9.78 2.56
N TYR A 110 2.43 -8.91 3.25
CA TYR A 110 2.62 -7.51 2.86
C TYR A 110 3.28 -7.35 1.49
N LYS A 111 4.29 -8.17 1.18
CA LYS A 111 4.94 -8.16 -0.15
C LYS A 111 3.94 -8.48 -1.26
N PHE A 112 3.04 -9.43 -0.99
CA PHE A 112 1.97 -9.78 -1.91
C PHE A 112 0.95 -8.64 -2.06
N VAL A 113 0.56 -7.96 -0.97
CA VAL A 113 -0.32 -6.77 -1.02
C VAL A 113 0.26 -5.70 -1.96
N VAL A 114 1.54 -5.37 -1.82
CA VAL A 114 2.22 -4.38 -2.66
C VAL A 114 2.12 -4.76 -4.14
N VAL A 115 2.43 -6.01 -4.47
CA VAL A 115 2.38 -6.51 -5.86
C VAL A 115 0.96 -6.44 -6.42
N VAL A 116 -0.04 -6.90 -5.67
CA VAL A 116 -1.44 -6.90 -6.11
C VAL A 116 -1.97 -5.46 -6.30
N MET A 117 -1.64 -4.53 -5.40
CA MET A 117 -2.01 -3.12 -5.52
C MET A 117 -1.36 -2.48 -6.76
N PHE A 118 -0.09 -2.75 -7.00
CA PHE A 118 0.59 -2.27 -8.21
C PHE A 118 -0.04 -2.83 -9.49
N CYS A 119 -0.32 -4.13 -9.55
CA CYS A 119 -1.00 -4.75 -10.69
C CYS A 119 -2.39 -4.13 -10.95
N LYS A 120 -3.15 -3.87 -9.88
CA LYS A 120 -4.46 -3.20 -9.94
C LYS A 120 -4.34 -1.80 -10.56
N ASP A 121 -3.36 -1.00 -10.12
CA ASP A 121 -3.18 0.37 -10.61
C ASP A 121 -2.72 0.41 -12.07
N VAL A 122 -1.82 -0.50 -12.47
CA VAL A 122 -1.40 -0.67 -13.86
C VAL A 122 -2.58 -1.06 -14.75
N LEU A 123 -3.42 -2.01 -14.30
CA LEU A 123 -4.64 -2.38 -15.01
C LEU A 123 -5.62 -1.20 -15.13
N GLY A 124 -5.79 -0.42 -14.06
CA GLY A 124 -6.60 0.80 -14.06
C GLY A 124 -6.11 1.82 -15.08
N ALA A 125 -4.79 2.04 -15.16
CA ALA A 125 -4.19 2.93 -16.15
C ALA A 125 -4.38 2.42 -17.59
N ILE A 126 -4.24 1.12 -17.83
CA ILE A 126 -4.49 0.51 -19.16
C ILE A 126 -5.96 0.68 -19.55
N LEU A 127 -6.90 0.41 -18.64
CA LEU A 127 -8.33 0.60 -18.88
C LEU A 127 -8.69 2.06 -19.18
N LEU A 128 -8.00 3.00 -18.54
CA LEU A 128 -8.12 4.43 -18.79
C LEU A 128 -7.56 4.84 -20.15
N LEU A 129 -6.46 4.25 -20.60
CA LEU A 129 -5.89 4.51 -21.93
C LEU A 129 -6.76 3.91 -23.06
N MET A 130 -7.44 2.80 -22.78
CA MET A 130 -8.44 2.22 -23.68
C MET A 130 -9.74 3.02 -23.72
N PHE A 131 -9.88 4.01 -22.84
CA PHE A 131 -11.04 4.89 -22.79
C PHE A 131 -11.02 5.86 -23.98
N SER A 132 -11.84 5.57 -24.98
CA SER A 132 -12.07 6.47 -26.11
C SER A 132 -13.11 7.52 -25.71
N THR A 133 -12.66 8.68 -25.22
CA THR A 133 -13.57 9.80 -24.93
C THR A 133 -13.69 10.73 -26.13
N THR A 134 -14.93 11.08 -26.47
CA THR A 134 -15.29 12.21 -27.33
C THR A 134 -14.94 13.58 -26.73
N SER A 135 -14.53 13.65 -25.44
CA SER A 135 -14.19 14.90 -24.75
C SER A 135 -12.92 14.76 -23.91
N LEU A 136 -11.90 15.57 -24.24
CA LEU A 136 -10.62 15.69 -23.51
C LEU A 136 -10.83 15.97 -22.01
N THR A 137 -11.89 16.69 -21.66
CA THR A 137 -12.23 17.03 -20.27
C THR A 137 -12.51 15.80 -19.43
N ASN A 138 -13.24 14.81 -19.97
CA ASN A 138 -13.53 13.57 -19.25
C ASN A 138 -12.26 12.73 -19.04
N LEU A 139 -11.35 12.75 -20.02
CA LEU A 139 -10.06 12.09 -19.90
C LEU A 139 -9.21 12.70 -18.78
N VAL A 140 -9.14 14.04 -18.69
CA VAL A 140 -8.40 14.75 -17.64
C VAL A 140 -8.96 14.45 -16.25
N PHE A 141 -10.29 14.49 -16.07
CA PHE A 141 -10.89 14.15 -14.78
C PHE A 141 -10.66 12.69 -14.39
N ALA A 142 -10.70 11.77 -15.34
CA ALA A 142 -10.43 10.37 -15.09
C ALA A 142 -8.96 10.14 -14.67
N PHE A 143 -8.00 10.84 -15.28
CA PHE A 143 -6.59 10.83 -14.87
C PHE A 143 -6.38 11.40 -13.46
N LEU A 144 -7.00 12.54 -13.15
CA LEU A 144 -6.92 13.13 -11.81
C LEU A 144 -7.50 12.20 -10.74
N TYR A 145 -8.62 11.53 -11.06
CA TYR A 145 -9.23 10.57 -10.16
C TYR A 145 -8.35 9.33 -9.94
N LEU A 146 -7.73 8.79 -11.00
CA LEU A 146 -6.78 7.68 -10.88
C LEU A 146 -5.54 8.08 -10.07
N ALA A 147 -5.01 9.29 -10.28
CA ALA A 147 -3.87 9.81 -9.51
C ALA A 147 -4.22 9.96 -8.02
N TYR A 148 -5.42 10.44 -7.70
CA TYR A 148 -5.91 10.52 -6.32
C TYR A 148 -5.94 9.13 -5.64
N ILE A 149 -6.43 8.11 -6.35
CA ILE A 149 -6.49 6.73 -5.84
C ILE A 149 -5.08 6.18 -5.61
N LEU A 150 -4.16 6.38 -6.56
CA LEU A 150 -2.77 5.95 -6.43
C LEU A 150 -2.08 6.61 -5.22
N ILE A 151 -2.33 7.89 -4.96
CA ILE A 151 -1.82 8.56 -3.75
C ILE A 151 -2.38 7.92 -2.48
N GLN A 152 -3.67 7.57 -2.45
CA GLN A 152 -4.25 6.87 -1.31
C GLN A 152 -3.67 5.48 -1.11
N ASP A 153 -3.46 4.72 -2.18
CA ASP A 153 -2.85 3.39 -2.13
C ASP A 153 -1.41 3.47 -1.61
N LEU A 154 -0.62 4.45 -2.06
CA LEU A 154 0.72 4.71 -1.52
C LEU A 154 0.68 5.08 -0.03
N ALA A 155 -0.28 5.90 0.39
CA ALA A 155 -0.46 6.23 1.79
C ALA A 155 -0.83 4.99 2.62
N LEU A 156 -1.73 4.14 2.13
CA LEU A 156 -2.12 2.89 2.78
C LEU A 156 -0.91 1.98 2.98
N LEU A 157 -0.10 1.77 1.93
CA LEU A 157 1.11 0.96 1.99
C LEU A 157 2.13 1.53 2.98
N TYR A 158 2.34 2.85 2.96
CA TYR A 158 3.24 3.52 3.90
C TYR A 158 2.82 3.32 5.36
N TYR A 159 1.55 3.56 5.69
CA TYR A 159 1.04 3.39 7.06
C TYR A 159 0.97 1.93 7.50
N MET A 160 0.65 1.00 6.60
CA MET A 160 0.75 -0.43 6.85
C MET A 160 2.19 -0.86 7.16
N GLY A 161 3.18 -0.34 6.41
CA GLY A 161 4.59 -0.58 6.69
C GLY A 161 5.02 -0.09 8.08
N ILE A 162 4.57 1.11 8.48
CA ILE A 162 4.81 1.63 9.84
C ILE A 162 4.14 0.75 10.89
N TYR A 163 2.89 0.34 10.68
CA TYR A 163 2.16 -0.54 11.60
C TYR A 163 2.92 -1.86 11.83
N LEU A 164 3.34 -2.52 10.75
CA LEU A 164 4.10 -3.76 10.83
C LEU A 164 5.47 -3.57 11.51
N LYS A 165 6.16 -2.46 11.26
CA LYS A 165 7.42 -2.09 11.95
C LYS A 165 7.19 -1.87 13.45
N ARG A 166 6.05 -1.30 13.84
CA ARG A 166 5.70 -1.08 15.26
C ARG A 166 5.32 -2.37 15.97
N LEU A 167 4.59 -3.28 15.33
CA LEU A 167 4.28 -4.62 15.87
C LEU A 167 5.55 -5.43 16.19
N GLN A 168 6.64 -5.21 15.45
CA GLN A 168 7.93 -5.86 15.73
C GLN A 168 8.77 -5.16 16.80
N SER A 169 8.37 -3.97 17.24
CA SER A 169 9.18 -3.17 18.14
C SER A 169 8.66 -3.31 19.56
N ASP A 170 9.51 -3.79 20.48
CA ASP A 170 9.25 -3.83 21.94
C ASP A 170 8.93 -2.45 22.57
N LYS A 171 9.05 -1.37 21.79
CA LYS A 171 8.77 0.01 22.19
C LYS A 171 7.31 0.40 21.99
N TYR A 172 6.52 -0.42 21.29
CA TYR A 172 5.13 -0.14 20.95
C TYR A 172 4.25 -1.34 21.32
N ASP A 173 3.01 -1.08 21.75
CA ASP A 173 2.04 -2.14 22.05
C ASP A 173 1.47 -2.74 20.75
N ASP A 174 0.67 -3.80 20.90
CA ASP A 174 0.02 -4.50 19.78
C ASP A 174 -0.92 -3.59 18.95
N TYR A 175 -1.22 -2.38 19.43
CA TYR A 175 -2.04 -1.37 18.78
C TYR A 175 -1.22 -0.24 18.15
N GLY A 176 0.11 -0.33 18.19
CA GLY A 176 1.04 0.64 17.60
C GLY A 176 1.21 1.92 18.42
N VAL A 177 0.81 1.93 19.70
CA VAL A 177 1.00 3.03 20.65
C VAL A 177 2.34 2.82 21.36
N LYS A 178 3.11 3.90 21.54
CA LYS A 178 4.40 3.80 22.24
C LYS A 178 4.16 3.36 23.69
N ILE A 179 4.79 2.25 24.09
CA ILE A 179 4.78 1.81 25.49
C ILE A 179 5.58 2.83 26.29
N VAL A 180 4.88 3.77 26.94
CA VAL A 180 5.48 4.59 27.97
C VAL A 180 5.73 3.66 29.16
N ARG A 181 6.91 3.03 29.20
CA ARG A 181 7.40 2.48 30.47
C ARG A 181 7.45 3.65 31.42
N LYS A 182 6.47 3.76 32.32
CA LYS A 182 6.61 4.56 33.52
C LYS A 182 7.87 4.00 34.20
N GLU A 183 8.99 4.68 34.04
CA GLU A 183 10.06 4.59 35.02
C GLU A 183 9.38 4.91 36.34
N GLN A 184 9.04 3.87 37.10
CA GLN A 184 8.99 4.01 38.54
C GLN A 184 10.43 4.33 38.92
N GLU A 185 10.72 5.63 38.91
CA GLU A 185 11.83 6.23 39.61
C GLU A 185 11.89 5.56 40.97
N LYS A 186 13.02 4.87 41.21
CA LYS A 186 13.43 4.49 42.54
C LYS A 186 13.40 5.75 43.41
N VAL A 187 12.52 5.75 44.41
CA VAL A 187 12.72 6.45 45.68
C VAL A 187 12.54 5.42 46.77
#